data_AF-A0A2I0NF41-F1
#
_entry.id   AF-A0A2I0NF41-F1
#
_cell.length_a   1.000
_cell.length_b   1.000
_cell.length_c   1.000
_cell.angle_alpha   90.00
_cell.angle_beta   90.00
_cell.angle_gamma   90.00
#
_symmetry.space_group_name_H-M   'P 1'
#
loop_
_entity.id
_entity.type
_entity.pdbx_description
1 polymer ?
#
loop_
_entity_poly.entity_id
_entity_poly.type
_entity_poly.pdbx_seq_one_letter_code
_entity_poly.pdbx_strand_id
1 'polypeptide(L)' 'MARINTNVSSVIAQANLARSNQSLQGQLQRLSTGLRINRGADDPAGL' A
#
# COMPACT_ATOMS: atom_id res chain seq x y z
N MET A 1 2.51 23.75 -28.74
CA MET A 1 2.28 22.29 -28.81
C MET A 1 2.75 21.66 -27.52
N ALA A 2 1.87 21.51 -26.53
CA ALA A 2 2.22 20.79 -25.32
C ALA A 2 2.17 19.30 -25.65
N ARG A 3 3.33 18.68 -25.89
CA ARG A 3 3.41 17.22 -25.94
C ARG A 3 3.11 16.73 -24.53
N ILE A 4 1.91 16.22 -24.29
CA ILE A 4 1.61 15.50 -23.05
C ILE A 4 2.34 14.15 -23.17
N ASN A 5 3.65 14.17 -22.91
CA ASN A 5 4.54 13.00 -22.91
C ASN A 5 4.38 12.16 -21.63
N THR A 6 3.48 12.54 -20.73
CA THR A 6 3.21 11.83 -19.48
C THR A 6 1.79 11.30 -19.53
N ASN A 7 1.66 9.98 -19.69
CA ASN A 7 0.37 9.31 -19.63
C ASN A 7 -0.15 9.38 -18.17
N VAL A 8 -1.02 10.34 -17.89
CA VAL A 8 -1.58 10.57 -16.55
C VAL A 8 -2.30 9.31 -16.03
N SER A 9 -2.98 8.57 -16.91
CA SER A 9 -3.61 7.29 -16.55
C SER A 9 -2.59 6.24 -16.12
N SER A 10 -1.42 6.18 -16.77
CA SER A 10 -0.32 5.30 -16.34
C SER A 10 0.27 5.69 -14.99
N VAL A 11 0.41 7.00 -14.71
CA VAL A 11 0.90 7.48 -13.40
C VAL A 11 -0.10 7.14 -12.29
N ILE A 12 -1.39 7.33 -12.55
CA ILE A 12 -2.46 6.95 -11.61
C ILE A 12 -2.48 5.43 -11.40
N ALA A 13 -2.33 4.64 -12.46
CA ALA A 13 -2.25 3.18 -12.38
C ALA A 13 -1.05 2.73 -11.55
N GLN A 14 0.13 3.33 -11.75
CA GLN A 14 1.33 3.05 -10.95
C GLN A 14 1.14 3.42 -9.48
N ALA A 15 0.52 4.56 -9.17
CA ALA A 15 0.22 4.97 -7.80
C ALA A 15 -0.76 4.03 -7.12
N ASN A 16 -1.82 3.60 -7.83
CA ASN A 16 -2.77 2.62 -7.31
C ASN A 16 -2.13 1.24 -7.15
N LEU A 17 -1.27 0.82 -8.07
CA LEU A 17 -0.50 -0.42 -7.97
C LEU A 17 0.44 -0.41 -6.75
N ALA A 18 1.10 0.71 -6.48
CA ALA A 18 1.94 0.86 -5.30
C ALA A 18 1.13 0.73 -4.00
N ARG A 19 -0.06 1.36 -3.93
CA ARG A 19 -0.98 1.22 -2.79
C ARG A 19 -1.48 -0.22 -2.62
N SER A 20 -1.87 -0.87 -3.70
CA SER A 20 -2.32 -2.27 -3.68
C SER A 20 -1.20 -3.21 -3.24
N ASN A 21 0.05 -3.00 -3.66
CA ASN A 21 1.20 -3.76 -3.20
C ASN A 21 1.48 -3.57 -1.71
N GLN A 22 1.36 -2.35 -1.19
CA GLN A 22 1.53 -2.09 0.24
C GLN A 22 0.41 -2.77 1.07
N SER A 23 -0.83 -2.70 0.60
CA SER A 23 -1.96 -3.39 1.23
C SER A 23 -1.76 -4.91 1.22
N LEU A 24 -1.34 -5.47 0.08
CA LEU A 24 -1.04 -6.89 -0.07
C LEU A 24 0.09 -7.34 0.85
N GLN A 25 1.18 -6.57 0.95
CA GLN A 25 2.27 -6.87 1.91
C GLN A 25 1.76 -6.87 3.35
N GLY A 26 0.90 -5.91 3.73
CA GLY A 26 0.27 -5.90 5.06
C GLY A 26 -0.65 -7.11 5.29
N GLN A 27 -1.42 -7.52 4.28
CA GLN A 27 -2.27 -8.72 4.32
C GLN A 27 -1.42 -10.00 4.47
N LEU A 28 -0.34 -10.12 3.69
CA LEU A 28 0.59 -11.24 3.78
C LEU A 28 1.28 -11.30 5.14
N GLN A 29 1.66 -10.15 5.69
CA GLN A 29 2.22 -10.09 7.04
C GLN A 29 1.20 -10.59 8.07
N ARG A 30 -0.08 -10.18 7.99
CA ARG A 30 -1.15 -10.62 8.91
C ARG A 30 -1.48 -12.10 8.77
N LEU A 31 -1.48 -12.62 7.56
CA LEU A 31 -1.67 -14.04 7.30
C LEU A 31 -0.51 -14.85 7.89
N SER A 32 0.72 -14.39 7.72
CA SER A 32 1.92 -15.07 8.20
C SER A 32 2.06 -15.05 9.72
N THR A 33 1.58 -14.01 10.40
CA THR A 33 1.65 -13.90 11.87
C THR A 33 0.43 -14.46 12.57
N GLY A 34 -0.68 -14.70 11.85
CA GLY A 34 -1.94 -15.16 12.42
C GLY A 34 -2.64 -14.11 13.30
N LEU A 35 -2.05 -12.92 13.46
CA LEU A 35 -2.55 -11.81 14.26
C LEU A 35 -3.02 -10.69 13.34
N ARG A 36 -4.20 -10.13 13.64
CA ARG A 36 -4.82 -9.06 12.83
C ARG A 36 -4.02 -7.75 12.87
N ILE A 37 -3.08 -7.60 13.80
CA ILE A 37 -2.34 -6.37 14.11
C ILE A 37 -0.85 -6.74 14.22
N ASN A 38 0.02 -6.12 13.39
CA ASN A 38 1.43 -6.52 13.26
C ASN A 38 2.44 -5.39 13.48
N ARG A 39 1.98 -4.16 13.73
CA ARG A 39 2.84 -3.04 14.09
C ARG A 39 2.30 -2.44 15.37
N GLY A 40 3.18 -2.24 16.37
CA GLY A 40 2.85 -1.43 17.56
C GLY A 40 2.49 0.03 17.25
N ALA A 41 2.55 0.44 15.98
CA ALA A 41 2.03 1.71 15.48
C ALA A 41 0.52 1.69 15.15
N ASP A 42 -0.07 0.51 14.93
CA ASP A 42 -1.51 0.37 14.67
C ASP A 42 -2.33 0.37 16.00
N ASP A 43 -1.65 0.23 17.15
CA ASP A 43 -2.22 0.38 18.49
C ASP A 43 -1.15 0.90 19.49
N PRO A 44 -0.80 2.20 19.49
CA PRO A 44 0.14 2.77 20.45
C PRO A 44 -0.44 2.90 21.88
N ALA A 45 -1.69 2.47 22.10
CA ALA A 45 -2.39 2.58 23.38
C ALA A 45 -2.40 1.29 24.21
N GLY A 46 -1.79 0.21 23.71
CA GLY A 46 -1.88 -1.14 24.28
C GLY A 46 -0.56 -1.80 24.70
N LEU A 47 0.46 -1.01 25.05
CA LEU A 47 1.58 -1.47 25.89
C LEU A 47 1.37 -1.01 27.33
#